data_AF-A0A151C1G3-F1
#
_entry.id   AF-A0A151C1G3-F1
#
_cell.length_a   1.000
_cell.length_b   1.000
_cell.length_c   1.000
_cell.angle_alpha   90.00
_cell.angle_beta   90.00
_cell.angle_gamma   90.00
#
_symmetry.space_group_name_H-M   'P 1'
#
loop_
_entity.id
_entity.type
_entity.pdbx_description
1 polymer ?
#
loop_
_entity_poly.entity_id
_entity_poly.type
_entity_poly.pdbx_seq_one_letter_code
_entity_poly.pdbx_strand_id
1 'polypeptide(L)'
;MADFENEDLSSSTFSRVRLAGSDFSRVEFTNAHFWEVDLSGSRFDSVGLQGVQVWGEIDGLSINGVSVAPLVDAELTRLYPEYAGLKPVDAQGYRDSWERLQQVWATTLARAETLDPALLTAHVGAEWSFIQTVRHLSFAITSWLDGAIGGDPSPWEPLDLPWDQMPPHPDVPWDKTTDVDLAQARELYDASAARLTAYLGQLTDDQLDRPAKGSPNPNWPDERPEVAEALQVIFNEAFWYHRFAVRDLDQLDN
;
A
#
# COMPACT_ATOMS: atom_id res chain seq x y z
N MET A 1 24.34 27.32 5.92
CA MET A 1 23.23 27.07 6.84
C MET A 1 22.19 28.13 6.53
N ALA A 2 21.00 27.72 6.12
CA ALA A 2 19.88 28.66 6.04
C ALA A 2 19.29 28.79 7.45
N ASP A 3 18.98 30.00 7.85
CA ASP A 3 18.38 30.32 9.13
C ASP A 3 17.11 31.13 8.86
N PHE A 4 16.00 30.72 9.45
CA PHE A 4 14.68 31.28 9.22
C PHE A 4 14.07 31.61 10.58
N GLU A 5 14.27 32.85 11.02
CA GLU A 5 13.73 33.34 12.30
C GLU A 5 12.57 34.30 12.05
N ASN A 6 11.40 34.00 12.63
CA ASN A 6 10.17 34.79 12.49
C ASN A 6 9.66 34.97 11.04
N GLU A 7 9.98 34.00 10.17
CA GLU A 7 9.53 33.98 8.79
C GLU A 7 8.22 33.17 8.66
N ASP A 8 7.28 33.67 7.86
CA ASP A 8 6.08 32.93 7.46
C ASP A 8 6.38 32.14 6.18
N LEU A 9 6.59 30.84 6.35
CA LEU A 9 6.83 29.90 5.24
C LEU A 9 5.53 29.23 4.76
N SER A 10 4.36 29.74 5.14
CA SER A 10 3.09 29.21 4.65
C SER A 10 3.03 29.20 3.13
N SER A 11 2.36 28.20 2.57
CA SER A 11 2.28 27.95 1.12
C SER A 11 3.62 27.64 0.42
N SER A 12 4.74 27.52 1.16
CA SER A 12 6.02 27.09 0.58
C SER A 12 5.98 25.60 0.24
N THR A 13 6.57 25.22 -0.89
CA THR A 13 6.75 23.82 -1.29
C THR A 13 8.22 23.44 -1.17
N PHE A 14 8.52 22.41 -0.39
CA PHE A 14 9.86 21.83 -0.28
C PHE A 14 9.87 20.49 -1.00
N SER A 15 10.42 20.45 -2.22
CA SER A 15 10.52 19.21 -3.02
C SER A 15 11.98 18.77 -3.13
N ARG A 16 12.25 17.50 -2.82
CA ARG A 16 13.60 16.89 -2.85
C ARG A 16 14.64 17.62 -1.98
N VAL A 17 14.21 18.12 -0.81
CA VAL A 17 15.06 18.79 0.18
C VAL A 17 15.42 17.81 1.30
N ARG A 18 16.69 17.77 1.71
CA ARG A 18 17.14 16.97 2.86
C ARG A 18 17.25 17.86 4.09
N LEU A 19 16.53 17.54 5.16
CA LEU A 19 16.49 18.26 6.44
C LEU A 19 17.24 17.52 7.57
N ALA A 20 18.13 16.60 7.21
CA ALA A 20 18.90 15.83 8.18
C ALA A 20 19.76 16.76 9.05
N GLY A 21 19.58 16.68 10.38
CA GLY A 21 20.27 17.53 11.36
C GLY A 21 19.66 18.93 11.54
N SER A 22 18.51 19.23 10.93
CA SER A 22 17.75 20.46 11.17
C SER A 22 17.11 20.46 12.57
N ASP A 23 17.09 21.62 13.22
CA ASP A 23 16.42 21.84 14.50
C ASP A 23 15.17 22.72 14.26
N PHE A 24 14.04 22.32 14.85
CA PHE A 24 12.77 23.01 14.76
C PHE A 24 12.30 23.40 16.15
N SER A 25 12.47 24.67 16.50
CA SER A 25 12.04 25.21 17.80
C SER A 25 10.95 26.25 17.60
N ARG A 26 9.81 26.06 18.28
CA ARG A 26 8.62 26.95 18.21
C ARG A 26 8.03 27.10 16.80
N VAL A 27 7.99 26.02 16.04
CA VAL A 27 7.38 25.97 14.72
C VAL A 27 5.96 25.41 14.82
N GLU A 28 5.01 26.06 14.17
CA GLU A 28 3.63 25.59 14.08
C GLU A 28 3.40 24.86 12.75
N PHE A 29 2.95 23.60 12.82
CA PHE A 29 2.63 22.77 11.64
C PHE A 29 1.11 22.61 11.44
N THR A 30 0.31 23.57 11.91
CA THR A 30 -1.15 23.51 11.78
C THR A 30 -1.56 23.40 10.31
N ASN A 31 -2.34 22.37 9.97
CA ASN A 31 -2.74 22.02 8.60
C ASN A 31 -1.57 21.71 7.63
N ALA A 32 -0.38 21.37 8.15
CA ALA A 32 0.72 20.94 7.29
C ALA A 32 0.44 19.55 6.70
N HIS A 33 0.71 19.39 5.41
CA HIS A 33 0.55 18.12 4.69
C HIS A 33 1.93 17.49 4.48
N PHE A 34 2.15 16.33 5.10
CA PHE A 34 3.36 15.53 4.93
C PHE A 34 3.00 14.33 4.06
N TRP A 35 3.46 14.35 2.81
CA TRP A 35 3.24 13.28 1.82
C TRP A 35 4.60 12.72 1.40
N GLU A 36 4.77 11.40 1.53
CA GLU A 36 6.03 10.68 1.25
C GLU A 36 7.27 11.18 2.03
N VAL A 37 7.10 11.47 3.32
CA VAL A 37 8.21 11.94 4.16
C VAL A 37 8.76 10.77 5.00
N ASP A 38 10.04 10.46 4.83
CA ASP A 38 10.75 9.52 5.70
C ASP A 38 11.13 10.20 7.03
N LEU A 39 10.52 9.74 8.13
CA LEU A 39 10.78 10.23 9.49
C LEU A 39 11.61 9.25 10.33
N SER A 40 12.24 8.25 9.72
CA SER A 40 13.05 7.25 10.41
C SER A 40 14.13 7.90 11.27
N GLY A 41 14.14 7.59 12.57
CA GLY A 41 15.08 8.15 13.55
C GLY A 41 14.76 9.57 14.04
N SER A 42 13.60 10.12 13.70
CA SER A 42 13.14 11.41 14.21
C SER A 42 12.67 11.30 15.67
N ARG A 43 12.92 12.35 16.46
CA ARG A 43 12.60 12.40 17.90
C ARG A 43 11.74 13.62 18.19
N PHE A 44 10.62 13.39 18.87
CA PHE A 44 9.64 14.41 19.23
C PHE A 44 9.52 14.50 20.76
N ASP A 45 10.17 15.49 21.39
CA ASP A 45 10.08 15.74 22.83
C ASP A 45 9.08 16.88 23.13
N SER A 46 8.13 16.65 24.04
CA SER A 46 7.14 17.66 24.51
C SER A 46 6.17 18.20 23.44
N VAL A 47 5.70 17.34 22.53
CA VAL A 47 4.76 17.72 21.46
C VAL A 47 3.29 17.48 21.86
N GLY A 48 2.39 18.36 21.44
CA GLY A 48 0.94 18.17 21.55
C GLY A 48 0.36 17.51 20.30
N LEU A 49 -0.24 16.32 20.43
CA LEU A 49 -0.82 15.55 19.32
C LEU A 49 -2.36 15.48 19.45
N GLN A 50 -3.04 16.60 19.20
CA GLN A 50 -4.51 16.69 19.30
C GLN A 50 -5.15 16.52 17.93
N GLY A 51 -5.97 15.49 17.76
CA GLY A 51 -6.65 15.21 16.49
C GLY A 51 -5.76 14.64 15.39
N VAL A 52 -4.55 14.18 15.73
CA VAL A 52 -3.61 13.58 14.77
C VAL A 52 -4.07 12.17 14.40
N GLN A 53 -4.18 11.91 13.09
CA GLN A 53 -4.39 10.58 12.53
C GLN A 53 -3.11 10.17 11.79
N VAL A 54 -2.69 8.93 11.98
CA VAL A 54 -1.51 8.36 11.31
C VAL A 54 -1.96 7.12 10.56
N TRP A 55 -1.76 7.13 9.25
CA TRP A 55 -2.02 6.01 8.35
C TRP A 55 -0.68 5.62 7.73
N GLY A 56 -0.29 4.36 7.89
CA GLY A 56 0.99 3.85 7.39
C GLY A 56 1.52 2.67 8.20
N GLU A 57 2.69 2.18 7.82
CA GLU A 57 3.41 1.16 8.57
C GLU A 57 3.98 1.76 9.87
N ILE A 58 3.59 1.18 11.01
CA ILE A 58 4.04 1.62 12.33
C ILE A 58 4.96 0.55 12.90
N ASP A 59 6.27 0.76 12.77
CA ASP A 59 7.28 -0.04 13.45
C ASP A 59 8.16 0.85 14.35
N GLY A 60 8.59 0.30 15.48
CA GLY A 60 9.47 0.98 16.43
C GLY A 60 8.89 2.25 17.10
N LEU A 61 7.64 2.62 16.81
CA LEU A 61 7.00 3.80 17.41
C LEU A 61 6.89 3.61 18.92
N SER A 62 7.44 4.57 19.66
CA SER A 62 7.26 4.66 21.10
C SER A 62 6.68 6.02 21.51
N ILE A 63 5.67 6.01 22.37
CA ILE A 63 5.08 7.21 22.95
C ILE A 63 5.34 7.17 24.45
N ASN A 64 6.04 8.19 24.97
CA ASN A 64 6.48 8.24 26.37
C ASN A 64 7.27 6.99 26.80
N GLY A 65 8.05 6.40 25.89
CA GLY A 65 8.82 5.17 26.13
C GLY A 65 8.01 3.87 26.08
N VAL A 66 6.72 3.94 25.75
CA VAL A 66 5.87 2.75 25.53
C VAL A 66 5.84 2.43 24.05
N SER A 67 6.21 1.21 23.67
CA SER A 67 6.05 0.75 22.28
C SER A 67 4.56 0.67 21.92
N VAL A 68 4.19 1.35 20.85
CA VAL A 68 2.79 1.50 20.42
C VAL A 68 2.44 0.51 19.32
N ALA A 69 3.40 0.07 18.50
CA ALA A 69 3.15 -0.88 17.42
C ALA A 69 2.40 -2.15 17.91
N PRO A 70 2.80 -2.85 19.00
CA PRO A 70 2.06 -4.03 19.45
C PRO A 70 0.64 -3.74 19.94
N LEU A 71 0.37 -2.51 20.43
CA LEU A 71 -0.96 -2.10 20.86
C LEU A 71 -1.87 -1.82 19.66
N VAL A 72 -1.32 -1.21 18.60
CA VAL A 72 -2.01 -0.98 17.33
C VAL A 72 -2.28 -2.31 16.64
N ASP A 73 -1.30 -3.21 16.56
CA ASP A 73 -1.45 -4.53 15.94
C ASP A 73 -2.55 -5.36 16.63
N ALA A 74 -2.58 -5.33 17.96
CA ALA A 74 -3.62 -6.02 18.74
C ALA A 74 -5.02 -5.45 18.47
N GLU A 75 -5.13 -4.13 18.34
CA GLU A 75 -6.41 -3.48 18.05
C GLU A 75 -6.84 -3.68 16.59
N LEU A 76 -5.91 -3.62 15.62
CA LEU A 76 -6.17 -3.95 14.22
C LEU A 76 -6.63 -5.39 14.08
N THR A 77 -5.99 -6.33 14.78
CA THR A 77 -6.41 -7.74 14.83
C THR A 77 -7.81 -7.91 15.40
N ARG A 78 -8.18 -7.12 16.41
CA ARG A 78 -9.51 -7.17 17.03
C ARG A 78 -10.59 -6.61 16.11
N LEU A 79 -10.28 -5.53 15.39
CA LEU A 79 -11.22 -4.84 14.49
C LEU A 79 -11.37 -5.55 13.15
N TYR A 80 -10.27 -6.09 12.62
CA TYR A 80 -10.15 -6.67 11.28
C TYR A 80 -9.49 -8.05 11.40
N PRO A 81 -10.26 -9.13 11.58
CA PRO A 81 -9.70 -10.47 11.77
C PRO A 81 -8.77 -10.94 10.64
N GLU A 82 -8.95 -10.44 9.42
CA GLU A 82 -8.09 -10.67 8.27
C GLU A 82 -6.68 -10.07 8.43
N TYR A 83 -6.51 -9.04 9.27
CA TYR A 83 -5.20 -8.46 9.59
C TYR A 83 -4.25 -9.45 10.29
N ALA A 84 -4.80 -10.36 11.10
CA ALA A 84 -4.01 -11.37 11.80
C ALA A 84 -3.27 -12.32 10.84
N GLY A 85 -3.75 -12.44 9.60
CA GLY A 85 -3.20 -13.31 8.57
C GLY A 85 -2.17 -12.65 7.65
N LEU A 86 -1.76 -11.40 7.89
CA LEU A 86 -0.85 -10.72 6.95
C LEU A 86 0.60 -11.22 7.00
N LYS A 87 1.00 -11.89 8.09
CA LYS A 87 2.33 -12.49 8.25
C LYS A 87 2.23 -13.98 8.63
N PRO A 88 1.72 -14.85 7.74
CA PRO A 88 1.69 -16.27 7.99
C PRO A 88 3.11 -16.86 8.05
N VAL A 89 3.27 -17.94 8.81
CA VAL A 89 4.58 -18.60 9.00
C VAL A 89 4.72 -19.91 8.23
N ASP A 90 3.63 -20.39 7.62
CA ASP A 90 3.60 -21.64 6.85
C ASP A 90 2.69 -21.52 5.62
N ALA A 91 2.83 -22.44 4.68
CA ALA A 91 2.12 -22.40 3.40
C ALA A 91 0.60 -22.49 3.58
N GLN A 92 0.12 -23.18 4.62
CA GLN A 92 -1.31 -23.26 4.90
C GLN A 92 -1.85 -21.90 5.38
N GLY A 93 -1.12 -21.21 6.24
CA GLY A 93 -1.46 -19.88 6.70
C GLY A 93 -1.53 -18.87 5.55
N TYR A 94 -0.65 -18.98 4.54
CA TYR A 94 -0.77 -18.16 3.33
C TYR A 94 -2.07 -18.43 2.56
N ARG A 95 -2.49 -19.70 2.42
CA ARG A 95 -3.78 -20.03 1.78
C ARG A 95 -4.96 -19.48 2.56
N ASP A 96 -4.99 -19.72 3.87
CA ASP A 96 -6.09 -19.30 4.74
C ASP A 96 -6.22 -17.77 4.78
N SER A 97 -5.10 -17.06 4.74
CA SER A 97 -5.07 -15.60 4.76
C SER A 97 -5.52 -15.01 3.43
N TRP A 98 -5.07 -15.59 2.32
CA TRP A 98 -5.54 -15.18 0.99
C TRP A 98 -7.04 -15.43 0.79
N GLU A 99 -7.58 -16.53 1.32
CA GLU A 99 -9.03 -16.78 1.28
C GLU A 99 -9.83 -15.69 2.01
N ARG A 100 -9.37 -15.26 3.20
CA ARG A 100 -10.02 -14.18 3.95
C ARG A 100 -9.96 -12.84 3.21
N LEU A 101 -8.80 -12.51 2.64
CA LEU A 101 -8.63 -11.29 1.83
C LEU A 101 -9.56 -11.30 0.62
N GLN A 102 -9.69 -12.43 -0.07
CA GLN A 102 -10.63 -12.56 -1.19
C GLN A 102 -12.09 -12.38 -0.75
N GLN A 103 -12.48 -12.88 0.43
CA GLN A 103 -13.85 -12.72 0.93
C GLN A 103 -14.22 -11.26 1.21
N VAL A 104 -13.31 -10.48 1.83
CA VAL A 104 -13.57 -9.06 2.12
C VAL A 104 -13.58 -8.21 0.84
N TRP A 105 -12.70 -8.53 -0.11
CA TRP A 105 -12.70 -7.88 -1.43
C TRP A 105 -13.93 -8.23 -2.25
N ALA A 106 -14.36 -9.49 -2.26
CA ALA A 106 -15.57 -9.91 -2.98
C ALA A 106 -16.81 -9.14 -2.48
N THR A 107 -16.92 -8.93 -1.16
CA THR A 107 -18.00 -8.13 -0.57
C THR A 107 -17.97 -6.68 -1.05
N THR A 108 -16.77 -6.10 -1.14
CA THR A 108 -16.57 -4.69 -1.52
C THR A 108 -16.79 -4.47 -3.01
N LEU A 109 -16.32 -5.41 -3.85
CA LEU A 109 -16.56 -5.41 -5.29
C LEU A 109 -18.05 -5.59 -5.59
N ALA A 110 -18.75 -6.49 -4.90
CA ALA A 110 -20.20 -6.65 -5.04
C ALA A 110 -20.97 -5.38 -4.62
N ARG A 111 -20.50 -4.65 -3.60
CA ARG A 111 -21.05 -3.31 -3.28
C ARG A 111 -20.80 -2.34 -4.44
N ALA A 112 -19.56 -2.26 -4.94
CA ALA A 112 -19.19 -1.34 -6.01
C ALA A 112 -20.05 -1.51 -7.27
N GLU A 113 -20.45 -2.74 -7.60
CA GLU A 113 -21.37 -3.04 -8.71
C GLU A 113 -22.76 -2.40 -8.58
N THR A 114 -23.16 -2.02 -7.36
CA THR A 114 -24.48 -1.41 -7.09
C THR A 114 -24.45 0.11 -7.04
N LEU A 115 -23.26 0.72 -7.02
CA LEU A 115 -23.06 2.16 -6.94
C LEU A 115 -23.16 2.81 -8.33
N ASP A 116 -23.39 4.13 -8.35
CA ASP A 116 -23.25 4.91 -9.57
C ASP A 116 -21.78 4.81 -10.06
N PRO A 117 -21.53 4.43 -11.32
CA PRO A 117 -20.17 4.36 -11.88
C PRO A 117 -19.35 5.65 -11.72
N ALA A 118 -20.01 6.81 -11.63
CA ALA A 118 -19.35 8.08 -11.36
C ALA A 118 -18.66 8.11 -9.97
N LEU A 119 -19.18 7.40 -8.98
CA LEU A 119 -18.55 7.30 -7.65
C LEU A 119 -17.28 6.44 -7.69
N LEU A 120 -17.22 5.43 -8.56
CA LEU A 120 -16.07 4.52 -8.66
C LEU A 120 -14.85 5.19 -9.30
N THR A 121 -15.08 6.23 -10.09
CA THR A 121 -14.03 7.05 -10.72
C THR A 121 -13.78 8.37 -9.98
N ALA A 122 -14.60 8.69 -8.96
CA ALA A 122 -14.39 9.84 -8.10
C ALA A 122 -13.20 9.65 -7.15
N HIS A 123 -12.63 10.77 -6.71
CA HIS A 123 -11.48 10.83 -5.82
C HIS A 123 -11.86 11.45 -4.48
N VAL A 124 -11.25 10.95 -3.40
CA VAL A 124 -11.26 11.60 -2.09
C VAL A 124 -9.91 12.28 -1.88
N GLY A 125 -9.91 13.61 -1.87
CA GLY A 125 -8.67 14.39 -1.77
C GLY A 125 -7.76 14.18 -2.97
N ALA A 126 -6.49 13.87 -2.73
CA ALA A 126 -5.49 13.56 -3.76
C ALA A 126 -5.24 12.05 -3.93
N GLU A 127 -6.07 11.22 -3.30
CA GLU A 127 -5.93 9.77 -3.33
C GLU A 127 -6.53 9.17 -4.62
N TRP A 128 -6.23 7.89 -4.86
CA TRP A 128 -6.74 7.16 -6.01
C TRP A 128 -8.25 6.95 -5.95
N SER A 129 -8.86 6.83 -7.12
CA SER A 129 -10.25 6.35 -7.22
C SER A 129 -10.32 4.85 -6.97
N PHE A 130 -11.53 4.33 -6.71
CA PHE A 130 -11.74 2.90 -6.53
C PHE A 130 -11.25 2.07 -7.74
N ILE A 131 -11.50 2.56 -8.96
CA ILE A 131 -11.00 1.92 -10.19
C ILE A 131 -9.46 1.87 -10.22
N GLN A 132 -8.79 2.96 -9.86
CA GLN A 132 -7.33 3.01 -9.80
C GLN A 132 -6.78 2.06 -8.74
N THR A 133 -7.43 1.95 -7.58
CA THR A 133 -7.08 0.98 -6.55
C THR A 133 -7.17 -0.45 -7.05
N VAL A 134 -8.25 -0.85 -7.72
CA VAL A 134 -8.40 -2.22 -8.25
C VAL A 134 -7.35 -2.53 -9.32
N ARG A 135 -7.04 -1.57 -10.20
CA ARG A 135 -5.93 -1.71 -11.18
C ARG A 135 -4.58 -1.89 -10.49
N HIS A 136 -4.35 -1.18 -9.38
CA HIS A 136 -3.12 -1.31 -8.62
C HIS A 136 -2.96 -2.67 -7.96
N LEU A 137 -4.03 -3.27 -7.46
CA LEU A 137 -3.94 -4.61 -6.86
C LEU A 137 -3.49 -5.66 -7.86
N SER A 138 -3.96 -5.58 -9.11
CA SER A 138 -3.43 -6.43 -10.17
C SER A 138 -1.95 -6.18 -10.42
N PHE A 139 -1.54 -4.92 -10.49
CA PHE A 139 -0.13 -4.55 -10.64
C PHE A 139 0.73 -5.13 -9.51
N ALA A 140 0.29 -5.01 -8.25
CA ALA A 140 0.99 -5.52 -7.09
C ALA A 140 1.13 -7.05 -7.14
N ILE A 141 0.04 -7.78 -7.40
CA ILE A 141 0.09 -9.24 -7.56
C ILE A 141 1.05 -9.62 -8.67
N THR A 142 0.92 -9.02 -9.85
CA THR A 142 1.70 -9.35 -11.04
C THR A 142 3.19 -9.04 -10.85
N SER A 143 3.53 -7.92 -10.21
CA SER A 143 4.91 -7.54 -9.91
C SER A 143 5.60 -8.56 -8.98
N TRP A 144 4.94 -8.90 -7.87
CA TRP A 144 5.55 -9.75 -6.85
C TRP A 144 5.43 -11.24 -7.15
N LEU A 145 4.31 -11.69 -7.72
CA LEU A 145 4.11 -13.08 -8.11
C LEU A 145 4.85 -13.43 -9.40
N ASP A 146 4.55 -12.73 -10.49
CA ASP A 146 5.04 -13.12 -11.81
C ASP A 146 6.47 -12.55 -12.02
N GLY A 147 6.70 -11.31 -11.60
CA GLY A 147 8.01 -10.66 -11.67
C GLY A 147 9.05 -11.23 -10.70
N ALA A 148 8.80 -11.10 -9.39
CA ALA A 148 9.76 -11.57 -8.39
C ALA A 148 9.79 -13.10 -8.29
N ILE A 149 8.70 -13.73 -7.84
CA ILE A 149 8.67 -15.18 -7.59
C ILE A 149 8.82 -15.97 -8.91
N GLY A 150 8.12 -15.55 -9.97
CA GLY A 150 8.10 -16.17 -11.28
C GLY A 150 9.37 -15.93 -12.09
N GLY A 151 9.96 -14.73 -11.98
CA GLY A 151 11.16 -14.32 -12.72
C GLY A 151 10.87 -13.73 -14.09
N ASP A 152 9.62 -13.32 -14.37
CA ASP A 152 9.26 -12.65 -15.63
C ASP A 152 9.74 -11.18 -15.60
N PRO A 153 10.59 -10.73 -16.53
CA PRO A 153 11.07 -9.35 -16.54
C PRO A 153 10.03 -8.30 -16.97
N SER A 154 8.89 -8.70 -17.53
CA SER A 154 7.84 -7.78 -18.00
C SER A 154 6.43 -8.36 -17.79
N PRO A 155 6.02 -8.58 -16.53
CA PRO A 155 4.81 -9.35 -16.24
C PRO A 155 3.50 -8.56 -16.41
N TRP A 156 3.57 -7.22 -16.50
CA TRP A 156 2.40 -6.34 -16.39
C TRP A 156 1.49 -6.34 -17.62
N GLU A 157 0.20 -6.17 -17.36
CA GLU A 157 -0.84 -6.00 -18.38
C GLU A 157 -1.06 -4.51 -18.70
N PRO A 158 -1.54 -4.13 -19.89
CA PRO A 158 -1.65 -2.72 -20.31
C PRO A 158 -2.46 -1.81 -19.37
N LEU A 159 -3.42 -2.37 -18.62
CA LEU A 159 -4.27 -1.64 -17.69
C LEU A 159 -3.76 -1.68 -16.24
N ASP A 160 -2.66 -2.35 -15.94
CA ASP A 160 -2.06 -2.29 -14.60
C ASP A 160 -1.69 -0.85 -14.23
N LEU A 161 -1.66 -0.56 -12.92
CA LEU A 161 -1.33 0.76 -12.40
C LEU A 161 -0.31 0.69 -11.25
N PRO A 162 0.95 1.11 -11.47
CA PRO A 162 1.95 1.21 -10.41
C PRO A 162 1.64 2.31 -9.40
N TRP A 163 2.27 2.22 -8.23
CA TRP A 163 2.16 3.25 -7.18
C TRP A 163 2.84 4.55 -7.61
N ASP A 164 2.33 5.68 -7.13
CA ASP A 164 2.67 7.02 -7.63
C ASP A 164 4.17 7.37 -7.56
N GLN A 165 4.89 6.73 -6.65
CA GLN A 165 6.30 7.00 -6.36
C GLN A 165 7.27 6.14 -7.16
N MET A 166 6.78 5.11 -7.85
CA MET A 166 7.65 4.29 -8.68
C MET A 166 8.28 5.15 -9.79
N PRO A 167 9.61 5.09 -10.01
CA PRO A 167 10.21 5.77 -11.15
C PRO A 167 9.61 5.28 -12.47
N PRO A 168 9.20 6.18 -13.40
CA PRO A 168 8.66 5.77 -14.69
C PRO A 168 9.64 4.87 -15.44
N HIS A 169 9.14 3.77 -15.99
CA HIS A 169 9.91 2.81 -16.76
C HIS A 169 9.21 2.55 -18.11
N PRO A 170 9.94 2.49 -19.25
CA PRO A 170 9.33 2.32 -20.58
C PRO A 170 8.44 1.08 -20.72
N ASP A 171 8.79 0.01 -20.03
CA ASP A 171 8.11 -1.29 -20.13
C ASP A 171 7.00 -1.47 -19.07
N VAL A 172 6.73 -0.45 -18.25
CA VAL A 172 5.72 -0.52 -17.19
C VAL A 172 4.55 0.41 -17.53
N PRO A 173 3.30 -0.09 -17.56
CA PRO A 173 2.13 0.77 -17.76
C PRO A 173 2.03 1.83 -16.66
N TRP A 174 1.58 3.04 -17.00
CA TRP A 174 1.47 4.16 -16.06
C TRP A 174 0.23 5.04 -16.29
N ASP A 175 -0.61 4.72 -17.28
CA ASP A 175 -1.68 5.64 -17.68
C ASP A 175 -2.84 5.62 -16.67
N LYS A 176 -2.91 6.68 -15.86
CA LYS A 176 -3.99 6.96 -14.91
C LYS A 176 -5.24 7.53 -15.56
N THR A 177 -5.10 8.04 -16.77
CA THR A 177 -6.14 8.78 -17.50
C THR A 177 -6.93 7.92 -18.46
N THR A 178 -6.51 6.66 -18.65
CA THR A 178 -7.28 5.67 -19.40
C THR A 178 -8.68 5.55 -18.81
N ASP A 179 -9.68 5.64 -19.68
CA ASP A 179 -11.09 5.40 -19.34
C ASP A 179 -11.28 3.89 -19.11
N VAL A 180 -11.38 3.49 -17.84
CA VAL A 180 -11.50 2.10 -17.40
C VAL A 180 -12.74 1.99 -16.53
N ASP A 181 -13.65 1.09 -16.90
CA ASP A 181 -14.83 0.78 -16.08
C ASP A 181 -14.55 -0.32 -15.04
N LEU A 182 -15.53 -0.56 -14.15
CA LEU A 182 -15.41 -1.57 -13.12
C LEU A 182 -15.22 -2.99 -13.70
N ALA A 183 -15.87 -3.31 -14.82
CA ALA A 183 -15.76 -4.64 -15.41
C ALA A 183 -14.34 -4.91 -15.92
N GLN A 184 -13.73 -3.93 -16.59
CA GLN A 184 -12.35 -4.01 -17.07
C GLN A 184 -11.35 -4.09 -15.91
N ALA A 185 -11.50 -3.25 -14.88
CA ALA A 185 -10.63 -3.29 -13.71
C ALA A 185 -10.75 -4.63 -12.96
N ARG A 186 -11.97 -5.17 -12.85
CA ARG A 186 -12.22 -6.48 -12.22
C ARG A 186 -11.69 -7.64 -13.03
N GLU A 187 -11.82 -7.64 -14.36
CA GLU A 187 -11.25 -8.68 -15.21
C GLU A 187 -9.74 -8.81 -14.98
N LEU A 188 -9.06 -7.68 -14.91
CA LEU A 188 -7.64 -7.59 -14.63
C LEU A 188 -7.28 -8.13 -13.22
N TYR A 189 -7.98 -7.67 -12.19
CA TYR A 189 -7.77 -8.12 -10.81
C TYR A 189 -8.11 -9.61 -10.61
N ASP A 190 -9.25 -10.07 -11.12
CA ASP A 190 -9.70 -11.46 -10.96
C ASP A 190 -8.72 -12.43 -11.66
N ALA A 191 -8.14 -12.03 -12.80
CA ALA A 191 -7.13 -12.82 -13.50
C ALA A 191 -5.83 -12.97 -12.69
N SER A 192 -5.32 -11.88 -12.09
CA SER A 192 -4.12 -11.92 -11.24
C SER A 192 -4.37 -12.65 -9.92
N ALA A 193 -5.52 -12.41 -9.28
CA ALA A 193 -5.96 -13.13 -8.08
C ALA A 193 -6.09 -14.64 -8.30
N ALA A 194 -6.58 -15.06 -9.47
CA ALA A 194 -6.65 -16.48 -9.84
C ALA A 194 -5.25 -17.12 -9.96
N ARG A 195 -4.27 -16.40 -10.54
CA ARG A 195 -2.86 -16.88 -10.60
C ARG A 195 -2.27 -17.03 -9.20
N LEU A 196 -2.48 -16.06 -8.32
CA LEU A 196 -2.01 -16.14 -6.94
C LEU A 196 -2.65 -17.32 -6.19
N THR A 197 -3.96 -17.51 -6.35
CA THR A 197 -4.67 -18.65 -5.76
C THR A 197 -4.09 -19.99 -6.23
N ALA A 198 -3.83 -20.12 -7.54
CA ALA A 198 -3.22 -21.33 -8.11
C ALA A 198 -1.81 -21.58 -7.57
N TYR A 199 -1.00 -20.52 -7.44
CA TYR A 199 0.34 -20.59 -6.86
C TYR A 199 0.31 -21.03 -5.40
N LEU A 200 -0.51 -20.37 -4.56
CA LEU A 200 -0.67 -20.72 -3.14
C LEU A 200 -1.18 -22.16 -2.95
N GLY A 201 -2.02 -22.66 -3.86
CA GLY A 201 -2.45 -24.06 -3.89
C GLY A 201 -1.29 -25.07 -3.99
N GLN A 202 -0.15 -24.67 -4.54
CA GLN A 202 1.04 -25.51 -4.72
C GLN A 202 2.20 -25.14 -3.78
N LEU A 203 2.05 -24.06 -3.00
CA LEU A 203 3.09 -23.57 -2.09
C LEU A 203 3.43 -24.60 -1.01
N THR A 204 4.72 -24.77 -0.73
CA THR A 204 5.23 -25.61 0.36
C THR A 204 6.07 -24.79 1.32
N ASP A 205 6.14 -25.18 2.60
CA ASP A 205 6.93 -24.46 3.61
C ASP A 205 8.40 -24.28 3.17
N ASP A 206 9.01 -25.31 2.57
CA ASP A 206 10.39 -25.28 2.04
C ASP A 206 10.64 -24.23 0.93
N GLN A 207 9.59 -23.62 0.38
CA GLN A 207 9.71 -22.57 -0.64
C GLN A 207 9.73 -21.16 -0.03
N LEU A 208 9.24 -20.97 1.20
CA LEU A 208 9.04 -19.65 1.81
C LEU A 208 10.36 -18.88 1.95
N ASP A 209 11.39 -19.54 2.46
CA ASP A 209 12.71 -18.94 2.71
C ASP A 209 13.60 -18.92 1.45
N ARG A 210 13.07 -19.30 0.29
CA ARG A 210 13.87 -19.29 -0.95
C ARG A 210 13.93 -17.88 -1.51
N PRO A 211 15.08 -17.45 -2.04
CA PRO A 211 15.13 -16.22 -2.79
C PRO A 211 14.25 -16.33 -4.05
N ALA A 212 13.57 -15.24 -4.36
CA ALA A 212 12.82 -15.05 -5.59
C ALA A 212 13.72 -15.20 -6.83
N LYS A 213 13.12 -15.50 -7.99
CA LYS A 213 13.88 -15.74 -9.23
C LYS A 213 14.24 -14.45 -9.94
N GLY A 214 13.36 -13.46 -9.88
CA GLY A 214 13.51 -12.15 -10.49
C GLY A 214 13.29 -11.02 -9.49
N SER A 215 13.06 -9.83 -10.03
CA SER A 215 12.78 -8.63 -9.26
C SER A 215 11.32 -8.20 -9.47
N PRO A 216 10.66 -7.63 -8.45
CA PRO A 216 9.32 -7.08 -8.61
C PRO A 216 9.30 -5.76 -9.38
N ASN A 217 10.45 -5.08 -9.51
CA ASN A 217 10.54 -3.75 -10.13
C ASN A 217 11.76 -3.67 -11.05
N PRO A 218 11.58 -3.31 -12.34
CA PRO A 218 12.68 -3.24 -13.30
C PRO A 218 13.68 -2.13 -12.96
N ASN A 219 13.29 -1.15 -12.14
CA ASN A 219 14.19 -0.12 -11.61
C ASN A 219 15.17 -0.67 -10.54
N TRP A 220 14.91 -1.86 -9.99
CA TRP A 220 15.75 -2.55 -9.01
C TRP A 220 16.06 -3.99 -9.46
N PRO A 221 16.79 -4.17 -10.58
CA PRO A 221 16.90 -5.47 -11.26
C PRO A 221 17.68 -6.54 -10.47
N ASP A 222 18.42 -6.13 -9.43
CA ASP A 222 19.23 -7.02 -8.58
C ASP A 222 18.48 -7.48 -7.31
N GLU A 223 17.31 -6.93 -7.02
CA GLU A 223 16.53 -7.27 -5.83
C GLU A 223 15.97 -8.69 -5.92
N ARG A 224 16.24 -9.52 -4.92
CA ARG A 224 15.80 -10.93 -4.84
C ARG A 224 15.24 -11.19 -3.43
N PRO A 225 14.03 -10.69 -3.13
CA PRO A 225 13.39 -10.90 -1.83
C PRO A 225 13.14 -12.39 -1.60
N GLU A 226 12.91 -12.81 -0.35
CA GLU A 226 12.41 -14.15 -0.09
C GLU A 226 10.96 -14.30 -0.62
N VAL A 227 10.57 -15.52 -0.96
CA VAL A 227 9.18 -15.80 -1.41
C VAL A 227 8.18 -15.36 -0.35
N ALA A 228 8.48 -15.60 0.94
CA ALA A 228 7.64 -15.18 2.05
C ALA A 228 7.45 -13.65 2.08
N GLU A 229 8.52 -12.88 1.90
CA GLU A 229 8.50 -11.41 1.86
C GLU A 229 7.67 -10.92 0.68
N ALA A 230 7.87 -11.48 -0.51
CA ALA A 230 7.10 -11.12 -1.70
C ALA A 230 5.59 -11.35 -1.53
N LEU A 231 5.20 -12.49 -0.95
CA LEU A 231 3.80 -12.78 -0.64
C LEU A 231 3.23 -11.86 0.45
N GLN A 232 4.03 -11.52 1.47
CA GLN A 232 3.63 -10.59 2.53
C GLN A 232 3.34 -9.20 1.96
N VAL A 233 4.15 -8.73 1.00
CA VAL A 233 3.86 -7.46 0.31
C VAL A 233 2.50 -7.54 -0.38
N ILE A 234 2.22 -8.58 -1.17
CA ILE A 234 0.91 -8.74 -1.83
C ILE A 234 -0.26 -8.68 -0.83
N PHE A 235 -0.12 -9.33 0.33
CA PHE A 235 -1.18 -9.35 1.34
C PHE A 235 -1.35 -7.99 2.03
N ASN A 236 -0.24 -7.31 2.30
CA ASN A 236 -0.22 -5.97 2.86
C ASN A 236 -0.89 -4.96 1.91
N GLU A 237 -0.57 -5.04 0.63
CA GLU A 237 -1.20 -4.26 -0.46
C GLU A 237 -2.72 -4.52 -0.48
N ALA A 238 -3.13 -5.79 -0.54
CA ALA A 238 -4.53 -6.17 -0.55
C ALA A 238 -5.31 -5.68 0.68
N PHE A 239 -4.70 -5.71 1.87
CA PHE A 239 -5.34 -5.27 3.10
C PHE A 239 -5.47 -3.74 3.19
N TRP A 240 -4.37 -2.99 3.03
CA TRP A 240 -4.42 -1.55 3.26
C TRP A 240 -5.22 -0.81 2.19
N TYR A 241 -5.09 -1.21 0.92
CA TYR A 241 -5.91 -0.62 -0.13
C TYR A 241 -7.39 -0.98 0.00
N HIS A 242 -7.73 -2.09 0.65
CA HIS A 242 -9.12 -2.37 1.03
C HIS A 242 -9.64 -1.37 2.05
N ARG A 243 -8.84 -1.02 3.06
CA ARG A 243 -9.19 -0.02 4.07
C ARG A 243 -9.42 1.36 3.44
N PHE A 244 -8.53 1.78 2.53
CA PHE A 244 -8.68 3.05 1.81
C PHE A 244 -9.92 3.04 0.91
N ALA A 245 -10.10 1.97 0.12
CA ALA A 245 -11.26 1.83 -0.75
C ALA A 245 -12.60 1.89 0.00
N VAL A 246 -12.73 1.16 1.12
CA VAL A 246 -13.96 1.18 1.93
C VAL A 246 -14.20 2.56 2.53
N ARG A 247 -13.17 3.20 3.10
CA ARG A 247 -13.26 4.56 3.66
C ARG A 247 -13.76 5.55 2.61
N ASP A 248 -13.22 5.49 1.40
CA ASP A 248 -13.53 6.46 0.34
C ASP A 248 -14.91 6.23 -0.26
N LEU A 249 -15.28 4.97 -0.48
CA LEU A 249 -16.64 4.64 -0.89
C LEU A 249 -17.66 5.07 0.17
N ASP A 250 -17.38 4.87 1.46
CA ASP A 250 -18.25 5.36 2.53
C ASP A 250 -18.38 6.89 2.51
N GLN A 251 -17.31 7.63 2.20
CA GLN A 251 -17.38 9.08 2.11
C GLN A 251 -18.16 9.57 0.87
N LEU A 252 -18.04 8.88 -0.26
CA LEU A 252 -18.63 9.28 -1.54
C LEU A 252 -20.12 8.88 -1.69
N ASP A 253 -20.53 7.80 -1.00
CA ASP A 253 -21.89 7.23 -1.03
C ASP A 253 -22.83 7.84 0.05
N ASN A 254 -22.36 8.87 0.78
CA ASN A 254 -23.08 9.56 1.86
C ASN A 254 -23.80 10.85 1.42
#